data_AF-A0A497CAV8-F1
#
_entry.id   AF-A0A497CAV8-F1
#
_cell.length_a   1.000
_cell.length_b   1.000
_cell.length_c   1.000
_cell.angle_alpha   90.00
_cell.angle_beta   90.00
_cell.angle_gamma   90.00
#
_symmetry.space_group_name_H-M   'P 1'
#
loop_
_entity.id
_entity.type
_entity.pdbx_description
1 polymer ?
#
loop_
_entity_poly.entity_id
_entity_poly.type
_entity_poly.pdbx_seq_one_letter_code
_entity_poly.pdbx_strand_id
1 'polypeptide(L)'
;MLKRTSNLLHRVTNGWVALAALATFLAFTAFVLPRQAAKAETQTGTSASPDTSYIYSPDDLYQMAETYGEKGRQAYVRARFTFDLIFPIIYTFFLVTATSWLAGKTLNASSPWMRVNLIPVLGMIFDYLENTFASLVMWRYPTKTLAAFLTPAFTFLKWIFIIGSFLLLIIGIIGWLWQWGKGKRR
;
A
#
# COMPACT_ATOMS: atom_id res chain seq x y z
N MET A 1 -13.46 19.32 2.65
CA MET A 1 -12.18 18.84 3.20
C MET A 1 -11.26 18.25 2.12
N LEU A 2 -11.64 17.17 1.43
CA LEU A 2 -10.82 16.46 0.42
C LEU A 2 -10.19 17.36 -0.67
N LYS A 3 -10.95 18.31 -1.23
CA LYS A 3 -10.42 19.25 -2.24
C LYS A 3 -9.26 20.09 -1.70
N ARG A 4 -9.32 20.53 -0.43
CA ARG A 4 -8.25 21.32 0.19
C ARG A 4 -7.00 20.47 0.39
N THR A 5 -7.17 19.22 0.86
CA THR A 5 -6.07 18.26 1.04
C THR A 5 -5.37 17.95 -0.29
N SER A 6 -6.13 17.59 -1.32
CA SER A 6 -5.58 17.33 -2.67
C SER A 6 -4.84 18.55 -3.22
N ASN A 7 -5.40 19.75 -3.10
CA ASN A 7 -4.73 20.98 -3.54
C ASN A 7 -3.44 21.28 -2.78
N LEU A 8 -3.41 21.01 -1.47
CA LEU A 8 -2.19 21.15 -0.67
C LEU A 8 -1.10 20.21 -1.18
N LEU A 9 -1.43 18.95 -1.46
CA LEU A 9 -0.50 17.96 -1.98
C LEU A 9 0.11 18.39 -3.32
N HIS A 10 -0.71 18.90 -4.24
CA HIS A 10 -0.20 19.48 -5.50
C HIS A 10 0.73 20.67 -5.28
N ARG A 11 0.46 21.51 -4.26
CA ARG A 11 1.26 22.71 -3.98
C ARG A 11 2.63 22.38 -3.39
N VAL A 12 2.70 21.39 -2.49
CA VAL A 12 3.96 21.03 -1.80
C VAL A 12 4.82 20.08 -2.63
N THR A 13 4.23 19.41 -3.61
CA THR A 13 4.93 18.44 -4.44
C THR A 13 5.62 19.13 -5.62
N ASN A 14 6.88 18.79 -5.83
CA ASN A 14 7.62 19.09 -7.06
C ASN A 14 8.40 17.84 -7.52
N GLY A 15 9.13 17.94 -8.64
CA GLY A 15 9.86 16.80 -9.21
C GLY A 15 10.91 16.21 -8.26
N TRP A 16 11.58 17.05 -7.47
CA TRP A 16 12.57 16.60 -6.48
C TRP A 16 11.92 15.86 -5.32
N VAL A 17 10.76 16.32 -4.84
CA VAL A 17 9.98 15.62 -3.81
C VAL A 17 9.53 14.25 -4.32
N ALA A 18 8.99 14.17 -5.54
CA ALA A 18 8.60 12.90 -6.14
C ALA A 18 9.79 11.95 -6.36
N LEU A 19 10.95 12.48 -6.76
CA LEU A 19 12.17 11.70 -6.94
C LEU A 19 12.72 11.18 -5.61
N ALA A 20 12.74 12.01 -4.56
CA ALA A 20 13.15 11.60 -3.22
C ALA A 20 12.20 10.53 -2.65
N ALA A 21 10.89 10.68 -2.88
CA ALA A 21 9.90 9.68 -2.49
C ALA A 21 10.09 8.35 -3.23
N LEU A 22 10.36 8.40 -4.55
CA LEU A 22 10.70 7.21 -5.35
C LEU A 22 11.98 6.54 -4.82
N ALA A 23 13.04 7.30 -4.59
CA ALA A 23 14.30 6.77 -4.05
C ALA A 23 14.09 6.08 -2.69
N THR A 24 13.27 6.69 -1.83
CA THR A 24 12.91 6.12 -0.51
C THR A 24 12.13 4.82 -0.66
N PHE A 25 11.12 4.81 -1.54
CA PHE A 25 10.33 3.61 -1.83
C PHE A 25 11.19 2.47 -2.40
N LEU A 26 12.07 2.76 -3.35
CA LEU A 26 12.97 1.77 -3.94
C LEU A 26 13.98 1.25 -2.91
N ALA A 27 14.59 2.12 -2.11
CA ALA A 27 15.53 1.72 -1.07
C ALA A 27 14.86 0.83 -0.02
N PHE A 28 13.66 1.20 0.46
CA PHE A 28 12.93 0.38 1.41
C PHE A 28 12.56 -0.98 0.82
N THR A 29 12.07 -0.99 -0.42
CA THR A 29 11.71 -2.22 -1.14
C THR A 29 12.91 -3.13 -1.36
N ALA A 30 14.09 -2.57 -1.70
CA ALA A 30 15.28 -3.36 -2.00
C ALA A 30 16.01 -3.85 -0.75
N PHE A 31 16.06 -3.05 0.33
CA PHE A 31 16.91 -3.34 1.49
C PHE A 31 16.14 -3.82 2.73
N VAL A 32 14.87 -3.46 2.88
CA VAL A 32 14.07 -3.77 4.08
C VAL A 32 13.15 -4.96 3.84
N LEU A 33 12.32 -4.92 2.79
CA LEU A 33 11.30 -5.97 2.56
C LEU A 33 11.88 -7.38 2.44
N PRO A 34 12.98 -7.65 1.70
CA PRO A 34 13.51 -9.01 1.58
C PRO A 34 13.99 -9.58 2.91
N ARG A 35 14.58 -8.72 3.75
CA ARG A 35 15.04 -9.12 5.09
C ARG A 35 13.88 -9.45 6.01
N GLN A 36 12.79 -8.67 5.93
CA GLN A 36 11.60 -8.94 6.72
C GLN A 36 10.85 -10.17 6.24
N ALA A 37 10.77 -10.40 4.92
CA ALA A 37 10.18 -11.62 4.36
C ALA A 37 10.94 -12.88 4.83
N ALA A 38 12.27 -12.89 4.72
CA ALA A 38 13.10 -14.00 5.19
C ALA A 38 12.97 -14.25 6.70
N LYS A 39 12.91 -13.17 7.49
CA LYS A 39 12.70 -13.26 8.93
C LYS A 39 11.31 -13.82 9.26
N ALA A 40 10.27 -13.36 8.57
CA ALA A 40 8.90 -13.84 8.76
C ALA A 40 8.82 -15.34 8.48
N GLU A 41 9.32 -15.79 7.32
CA GLU A 41 9.33 -17.21 6.93
C GLU A 41 10.05 -18.10 7.97
N THR A 42 11.18 -17.62 8.51
CA THR A 42 11.90 -18.33 9.58
C THR A 42 11.08 -18.44 10.87
N GLN A 43 10.25 -17.43 11.17
CA GLN A 43 9.45 -17.37 12.41
C GLN A 43 8.10 -18.09 12.31
N THR A 44 7.51 -18.12 11.12
CA THR A 44 6.20 -18.74 10.85
C THR A 44 6.31 -20.15 10.26
N GLY A 45 7.50 -20.53 9.76
CA GLY A 45 7.71 -21.80 9.05
C GLY A 45 7.11 -21.84 7.64
N THR A 46 6.60 -20.70 7.13
CA THR A 46 5.99 -20.59 5.80
C THR A 46 6.04 -19.16 5.29
N SER A 47 6.11 -19.00 3.97
CA SER A 47 5.98 -17.71 3.30
C SER A 47 4.53 -17.26 3.13
N ALA A 48 3.56 -18.15 3.37
CA ALA A 48 2.14 -17.83 3.25
C ALA A 48 1.74 -16.78 4.30
N SER A 49 1.15 -15.68 3.86
CA SER A 49 0.70 -14.59 4.72
C SER A 49 -0.53 -13.88 4.14
N PRO A 50 -1.47 -13.42 4.98
CA PRO A 50 -2.72 -12.80 4.53
C PRO A 50 -2.52 -11.67 3.51
N ASP A 51 -1.53 -10.81 3.71
CA ASP A 51 -1.19 -9.69 2.83
C ASP A 51 -0.65 -10.11 1.46
N THR A 52 -0.09 -11.31 1.35
CA THR A 52 0.39 -11.91 0.09
C THR A 52 -0.65 -12.78 -0.60
N SER A 53 -1.75 -13.09 0.09
CA SER A 53 -2.88 -13.86 -0.43
C SER A 53 -3.93 -12.91 -1.00
N TYR A 54 -4.02 -12.81 -2.33
CA TYR A 54 -4.95 -11.89 -2.99
C TYR A 54 -6.43 -12.20 -2.73
N ILE A 55 -6.79 -13.49 -2.67
CA ILE A 55 -8.14 -13.98 -2.41
C ILE A 55 -8.01 -15.20 -1.49
N TYR A 56 -8.67 -15.17 -0.34
CA TYR A 56 -8.69 -16.26 0.63
C TYR A 56 -9.93 -16.17 1.52
N SER A 57 -10.26 -17.27 2.17
CA SER A 57 -11.40 -17.40 3.08
C SER A 57 -10.98 -17.18 4.54
N PRO A 58 -11.94 -16.97 5.46
CA PRO A 58 -11.67 -16.98 6.89
C PRO A 58 -10.99 -18.27 7.36
N ASP A 59 -11.36 -19.42 6.80
CA ASP A 59 -10.77 -20.71 7.18
C ASP A 59 -9.32 -20.84 6.74
N ASP A 60 -8.96 -20.31 5.57
CA ASP A 60 -7.55 -20.20 5.14
C ASP A 60 -6.74 -19.36 6.14
N LEU A 61 -7.31 -18.27 6.65
CA LEU A 61 -6.65 -17.42 7.66
C LEU A 61 -6.43 -18.18 8.99
N TYR A 62 -7.38 -19.01 9.41
CA TYR A 62 -7.21 -19.87 10.58
C TYR A 62 -6.19 -20.99 10.33
N GLN A 63 -6.13 -21.52 9.10
CA GLN A 63 -5.12 -22.52 8.72
C GLN A 63 -3.70 -21.92 8.74
N MET A 64 -3.55 -20.67 8.29
CA MET A 64 -2.29 -19.92 8.45
C MET A 64 -1.95 -19.76 9.93
N ALA A 65 -2.93 -19.34 10.76
CA ALA A 65 -2.72 -19.15 12.20
C ALA A 65 -2.29 -20.46 12.91
N GLU A 66 -2.86 -21.60 12.53
CA GLU A 66 -2.44 -22.92 13.02
C GLU A 66 -1.01 -23.22 12.59
N THR A 67 -0.70 -23.05 11.30
CA THR A 67 0.62 -23.35 10.72
C THR A 67 1.73 -22.52 11.35
N TYR A 68 1.45 -21.25 11.67
CA TYR A 68 2.41 -20.37 12.33
C TYR A 68 2.78 -20.83 13.75
N GLY A 69 1.89 -21.59 14.41
CA GLY A 69 2.01 -21.91 15.83
C GLY A 69 2.03 -20.66 16.72
N GLU A 70 2.14 -20.86 18.03
CA GLU A 70 2.05 -19.75 18.99
C GLU A 70 3.16 -18.70 18.79
N LYS A 71 4.41 -19.14 18.63
CA LYS A 71 5.55 -18.24 18.43
C LYS A 71 5.46 -17.46 17.11
N GLY A 72 5.05 -18.12 16.03
CA GLY A 72 4.90 -17.46 14.72
C GLY A 72 3.77 -16.44 14.73
N ARG A 73 2.64 -16.73 15.38
CA ARG A 73 1.54 -15.75 15.55
C ARG A 73 1.97 -14.53 16.36
N GLN A 74 2.69 -14.71 17.47
CA GLN A 74 3.22 -13.58 18.24
C GLN A 74 4.21 -12.73 17.43
N ALA A 75 5.09 -13.39 16.66
CA ALA A 75 6.02 -12.71 15.76
C ALA A 75 5.28 -11.94 14.65
N TYR A 76 4.23 -12.54 14.07
CA TYR A 76 3.36 -11.91 13.08
C TYR A 76 2.72 -10.63 13.63
N VAL A 77 2.06 -10.70 14.80
CA VAL A 77 1.42 -9.53 15.43
C VAL A 77 2.45 -8.43 15.69
N ARG A 78 3.63 -8.79 16.22
CA ARG A 78 4.72 -7.83 16.47
C ARG A 78 5.20 -7.18 15.17
N ALA A 79 5.32 -7.93 14.08
CA ALA A 79 5.73 -7.40 12.78
C ALA A 79 4.75 -6.32 12.28
N ARG A 80 3.44 -6.61 12.33
CA ARG A 80 2.38 -5.70 11.87
C ARG A 80 2.32 -4.36 12.60
N PHE A 81 2.70 -4.33 13.87
CA PHE A 81 2.73 -3.12 14.70
C PHE A 81 4.14 -2.55 14.94
N THR A 82 5.14 -2.95 14.12
CA THR A 82 6.48 -2.36 14.18
C THR A 82 6.92 -1.82 12.83
N PHE A 83 7.65 -2.60 12.02
CA PHE A 83 8.16 -2.12 10.74
C PHE A 83 7.05 -1.99 9.69
N ASP A 84 6.01 -2.82 9.79
CA ASP A 84 4.96 -2.86 8.78
C ASP A 84 4.00 -1.67 8.85
N LEU A 85 4.07 -0.87 9.91
CA LEU A 85 3.41 0.44 9.95
C LEU A 85 4.06 1.45 8.99
N ILE A 86 5.36 1.28 8.72
CA ILE A 86 6.16 2.22 7.93
C ILE A 86 5.95 1.98 6.43
N PHE A 87 5.79 0.72 6.00
CA PHE A 87 5.69 0.41 4.58
C PHE A 87 4.49 1.09 3.88
N PRO A 88 3.28 1.11 4.47
CA PRO A 88 2.15 1.86 3.93
C PRO A 88 2.38 3.36 3.80
N ILE A 89 3.09 3.95 4.76
CA ILE A 89 3.47 5.37 4.71
C ILE A 89 4.40 5.61 3.52
N ILE A 90 5.38 4.73 3.32
CA ILE A 90 6.39 4.90 2.27
C ILE A 90 5.77 4.76 0.89
N TYR A 91 4.98 3.71 0.63
CA TYR A 91 4.36 3.57 -0.69
C TYR A 91 3.34 4.68 -0.95
N THR A 92 2.58 5.11 0.07
CA THR A 92 1.60 6.18 -0.08
C THR A 92 2.28 7.52 -0.32
N PHE A 93 3.37 7.82 0.40
CA PHE A 93 4.15 9.02 0.15
C PHE A 93 4.67 9.07 -1.29
N PHE A 94 5.23 7.97 -1.79
CA PHE A 94 5.65 7.87 -3.18
C PHE A 94 4.48 8.04 -4.16
N LEU A 95 3.41 7.26 -4.02
CA LEU A 95 2.29 7.27 -4.97
C LEU A 95 1.57 8.62 -4.96
N VAL A 96 1.35 9.24 -3.80
CA VAL A 96 0.69 10.55 -3.68
C VAL A 96 1.54 11.64 -4.34
N THR A 97 2.85 11.68 -4.08
CA THR A 97 3.73 12.71 -4.64
C THR A 97 3.92 12.51 -6.15
N ALA A 98 4.18 11.28 -6.60
CA ALA A 98 4.34 11.00 -8.03
C ALA A 98 3.06 11.31 -8.83
N THR A 99 1.90 10.87 -8.35
CA THR A 99 0.61 11.17 -9.01
C THR A 99 0.26 12.66 -8.95
N SER A 100 0.51 13.35 -7.83
CA SER A 100 0.28 14.80 -7.71
C SER A 100 1.14 15.60 -8.68
N TRP A 101 2.42 15.22 -8.82
CA TRP A 101 3.34 15.88 -9.74
C TRP A 101 2.93 15.69 -11.19
N LEU A 102 2.62 14.44 -11.61
CA LEU A 102 2.21 14.15 -12.98
C LEU A 102 0.87 14.77 -13.34
N ALA A 103 -0.12 14.70 -12.44
CA ALA A 103 -1.41 15.35 -12.64
C ALA A 103 -1.25 16.86 -12.85
N GLY A 104 -0.41 17.53 -12.05
CA GLY A 104 -0.10 18.96 -12.23
C GLY A 104 0.63 19.31 -13.52
N LYS A 105 1.27 18.32 -14.18
CA LYS A 105 1.92 18.49 -15.49
C LYS A 105 1.02 18.19 -16.68
N THR A 106 -0.06 17.43 -16.48
CA THR A 106 -0.84 16.84 -17.58
C THR A 106 -2.29 17.28 -17.61
N LEU A 107 -2.84 17.71 -16.48
CA LEU A 107 -4.26 18.03 -16.30
C LEU A 107 -4.48 19.52 -16.03
N ASN A 108 -5.68 20.00 -16.40
CA ASN A 108 -6.14 21.32 -16.01
C ASN A 108 -6.38 21.37 -14.49
N ALA A 109 -6.01 22.48 -13.84
CA ALA A 109 -6.15 22.66 -12.39
C ALA A 109 -7.60 22.58 -11.88
N SER A 110 -8.59 22.84 -12.74
CA SER A 110 -10.02 22.71 -12.43
C SER A 110 -10.55 21.28 -12.56
N SER A 111 -9.77 20.35 -13.13
CA SER A 111 -10.19 18.98 -13.42
C SER A 111 -10.51 18.21 -12.13
N PRO A 112 -11.63 17.46 -12.06
CA PRO A 112 -11.91 16.58 -10.92
C PRO A 112 -10.85 15.50 -10.74
N TRP A 113 -10.17 15.11 -11.83
CA TRP A 113 -9.09 14.13 -11.85
C TRP A 113 -7.84 14.57 -11.07
N MET A 114 -7.72 15.84 -10.67
CA MET A 114 -6.67 16.26 -9.75
C MET A 114 -6.72 15.49 -8.41
N ARG A 115 -7.91 15.03 -8.00
CA ARG A 115 -8.10 14.33 -6.71
C ARG A 115 -7.68 12.86 -6.71
N VAL A 116 -7.24 12.31 -7.85
CA VAL A 116 -6.72 10.92 -7.90
C VAL A 116 -5.50 10.73 -7.00
N ASN A 117 -4.81 11.81 -6.65
CA ASN A 117 -3.72 11.80 -5.67
C ASN A 117 -4.15 11.40 -4.25
N LEU A 118 -5.45 11.26 -3.96
CA LEU A 118 -5.96 10.77 -2.67
C LEU A 118 -6.24 9.26 -2.67
N ILE A 119 -6.26 8.61 -3.84
CA ILE A 119 -6.51 7.16 -3.97
C ILE A 119 -5.48 6.33 -3.20
N PRO A 120 -4.16 6.63 -3.22
CA PRO A 120 -3.19 5.84 -2.44
C PRO A 120 -3.41 5.91 -0.92
N VAL A 121 -4.09 6.95 -0.42
CA VAL A 121 -4.44 7.08 1.01
C VAL A 121 -5.47 6.03 1.40
N LEU A 122 -6.41 5.69 0.50
CA LEU A 122 -7.36 4.61 0.74
C LEU A 122 -6.65 3.25 0.81
N GLY A 123 -5.65 3.02 -0.05
CA GLY A 123 -4.80 1.83 0.01
C GLY A 123 -4.16 1.65 1.39
N MET A 124 -3.52 2.72 1.92
CA MET A 124 -2.93 2.72 3.26
C MET A 124 -3.94 2.47 4.38
N ILE A 125 -5.14 3.04 4.29
CA ILE A 125 -6.19 2.81 5.30
C ILE A 125 -6.60 1.33 5.31
N PHE A 126 -6.83 0.73 4.14
CA PHE A 126 -7.18 -0.69 4.06
C PHE A 126 -6.04 -1.62 4.47
N ASP A 127 -4.79 -1.21 4.24
CA ASP A 127 -3.60 -1.89 4.74
C ASP A 127 -3.57 -1.97 6.28
N TYR A 128 -3.77 -0.83 6.95
CA TYR A 128 -3.83 -0.83 8.42
C TYR A 128 -5.03 -1.58 8.98
N LEU A 129 -6.18 -1.52 8.31
CA LEU A 129 -7.35 -2.31 8.70
C LEU A 129 -7.09 -3.81 8.55
N GLU A 130 -6.50 -4.23 7.43
CA GLU A 130 -6.10 -5.61 7.20
C GLU A 130 -5.13 -6.10 8.27
N ASN A 131 -4.03 -5.37 8.49
CA ASN A 131 -3.02 -5.67 9.50
C ASN A 131 -3.62 -5.79 10.91
N THR A 132 -4.54 -4.89 11.27
CA THR A 132 -5.20 -4.89 12.58
C THR A 132 -6.09 -6.12 12.75
N PHE A 133 -6.91 -6.42 11.74
CA PHE A 133 -7.88 -7.51 11.81
C PHE A 133 -7.20 -8.88 11.69
N ALA A 134 -6.20 -9.03 10.83
CA ALA A 134 -5.35 -10.21 10.76
C ALA A 134 -4.67 -10.46 12.12
N SER A 135 -4.07 -9.43 12.72
CA SER A 135 -3.43 -9.54 14.03
C SER A 135 -4.41 -9.95 15.13
N LEU A 136 -5.65 -9.44 15.11
CA LEU A 136 -6.69 -9.84 16.05
C LEU A 136 -7.05 -11.33 15.91
N VAL A 137 -7.11 -11.85 14.68
CA VAL A 137 -7.33 -13.29 14.44
C VAL A 137 -6.15 -14.10 14.97
N MET A 138 -4.92 -13.70 14.66
CA MET A 138 -3.71 -14.38 15.14
C MET A 138 -3.61 -14.38 16.67
N TRP A 139 -3.99 -13.28 17.32
CA TRP A 139 -3.94 -13.16 18.77
C TRP A 139 -5.03 -13.98 19.48
N ARG A 140 -6.22 -14.11 18.89
CA ARG A 140 -7.34 -14.85 19.49
C ARG A 140 -7.35 -16.34 19.19
N TYR A 141 -6.57 -16.79 18.22
CA TYR A 141 -6.48 -18.19 17.83
C TYR A 141 -6.27 -19.11 19.06
N PRO A 142 -7.02 -20.23 19.21
CA PRO A 142 -7.94 -20.86 18.26
C PRO A 142 -9.39 -20.33 18.29
N THR A 143 -9.68 -19.31 19.11
CA THR A 143 -11.04 -18.76 19.23
C THR A 143 -11.42 -18.00 17.97
N LYS A 144 -12.50 -18.42 17.31
CA LYS A 144 -13.03 -17.75 16.12
C LYS A 144 -13.54 -16.34 16.46
N THR A 145 -13.39 -15.41 15.52
CA THR A 145 -13.80 -14.01 15.63
C THR A 145 -14.33 -13.48 14.29
N LEU A 146 -15.25 -12.50 14.35
CA LEU A 146 -15.76 -11.79 13.17
C LEU A 146 -14.65 -11.12 12.35
N ALA A 147 -13.51 -10.81 12.97
CA ALA A 147 -12.40 -10.19 12.28
C ALA A 147 -11.92 -11.03 11.08
N ALA A 148 -11.98 -12.36 11.17
CA ALA A 148 -11.56 -13.24 10.08
C ALA A 148 -12.43 -13.13 8.81
N PHE A 149 -13.66 -12.63 8.92
CA PHE A 149 -14.51 -12.35 7.76
C PHE A 149 -14.20 -11.00 7.11
N LEU A 150 -13.65 -10.06 7.88
CA LEU A 150 -13.33 -8.72 7.40
C LEU A 150 -11.91 -8.61 6.85
N THR A 151 -10.96 -9.40 7.37
CA THR A 151 -9.57 -9.38 6.89
C THR A 151 -9.47 -9.61 5.38
N PRO A 152 -10.08 -10.64 4.77
CA PRO A 152 -9.97 -10.85 3.32
C PRO A 152 -10.56 -9.71 2.50
N ALA A 153 -11.65 -9.10 2.98
CA ALA A 153 -12.26 -7.93 2.33
C ALA A 153 -11.31 -6.72 2.35
N PHE A 154 -10.63 -6.47 3.48
CA PHE A 154 -9.63 -5.41 3.57
C PHE A 154 -8.39 -5.72 2.73
N THR A 155 -7.92 -6.96 2.67
CA THR A 155 -6.84 -7.37 1.75
C THR A 155 -7.20 -7.09 0.30
N PHE A 156 -8.40 -7.46 -0.11
CA PHE A 156 -8.88 -7.25 -1.47
C PHE A 156 -8.98 -5.75 -1.80
N LEU A 157 -9.61 -4.95 -0.93
CA LEU A 157 -9.74 -3.51 -1.11
C LEU A 157 -8.38 -2.83 -1.14
N LYS A 158 -7.46 -3.18 -0.23
CA LYS A 158 -6.06 -2.72 -0.22
C LYS A 158 -5.43 -2.91 -1.59
N TRP A 159 -5.47 -4.12 -2.14
CA TRP A 159 -4.86 -4.41 -3.42
C TRP A 159 -5.52 -3.67 -4.59
N ILE A 160 -6.85 -3.50 -4.59
CA ILE A 160 -7.54 -2.65 -5.58
C ILE A 160 -6.99 -1.23 -5.55
N PHE A 161 -6.86 -0.61 -4.38
CA PHE A 161 -6.41 0.77 -4.26
C PHE A 161 -4.91 0.93 -4.55
N ILE A 162 -4.08 -0.03 -4.14
CA ILE A 162 -2.63 -0.02 -4.44
C ILE A 162 -2.41 -0.21 -5.93
N ILE A 163 -2.94 -1.27 -6.54
CA ILE A 163 -2.80 -1.55 -7.98
C ILE A 163 -3.39 -0.40 -8.80
N GLY A 164 -4.59 0.07 -8.44
CA GLY A 164 -5.23 1.22 -9.07
C GLY A 164 -4.37 2.48 -9.03
N SER A 165 -3.67 2.73 -7.92
CA SER A 165 -2.74 3.86 -7.79
C SER A 165 -1.54 3.74 -8.73
N PHE A 166 -0.96 2.54 -8.87
CA PHE A 166 0.12 2.30 -9.84
C PHE A 166 -0.36 2.43 -11.29
N LEU A 167 -1.56 1.96 -11.61
CA LEU A 167 -2.14 2.13 -12.94
C LEU A 167 -2.35 3.61 -13.29
N LEU A 168 -2.87 4.40 -12.34
CA LEU A 168 -3.03 5.86 -12.51
C LEU A 168 -1.68 6.56 -12.68
N LEU A 169 -0.65 6.12 -11.95
CA LEU A 169 0.70 6.61 -12.12
C LEU A 169 1.22 6.33 -13.53
N ILE A 170 1.08 5.10 -14.04
CA ILE A 170 1.48 4.72 -15.40
C ILE A 170 0.74 5.55 -16.45
N ILE A 171 -0.58 5.71 -16.32
CA ILE A 171 -1.39 6.56 -17.21
C ILE A 171 -0.88 8.00 -17.20
N GLY A 172 -0.57 8.54 -16.02
CA GLY A 172 0.01 9.88 -15.86
C GLY A 172 1.37 10.03 -16.56
N ILE A 173 2.25 9.03 -16.45
CA ILE A 173 3.56 9.01 -17.13
C ILE A 173 3.37 9.00 -18.64
N ILE A 174 2.50 8.13 -19.18
CA ILE A 174 2.22 8.05 -20.62
C ILE A 174 1.66 9.39 -21.12
N GLY A 175 0.70 9.97 -20.41
CA GLY A 175 0.11 11.27 -20.73
C GLY A 175 1.16 12.40 -20.76
N TRP A 176 2.06 12.41 -19.79
CA TRP A 176 3.14 13.39 -19.72
C TRP A 176 4.14 13.26 -20.88
N LEU A 177 4.60 12.03 -21.16
CA LEU A 177 5.52 11.75 -22.28
C LEU A 177 4.91 12.13 -23.63
N TRP A 178 3.61 11.88 -23.82
CA TRP A 178 2.91 12.25 -25.05
C TRP A 178 2.84 13.77 -25.26
N GLN A 179 2.54 14.54 -24.20
CA GLN A 179 2.52 15.99 -24.26
C GLN A 179 3.91 16.57 -24.49
N TRP A 180 4.93 16.03 -23.83
CA TRP A 180 6.32 16.44 -24.02
C TRP A 180 6.81 16.20 -25.45
N GLY A 181 6.47 15.05 -26.04
CA GLY A 181 6.79 14.74 -27.43
C GLY A 181 6.12 15.68 -28.45
N LYS A 182 4.89 16.13 -28.18
CA LYS A 182 4.21 17.16 -29.00
C LYS A 182 4.87 18.53 -28.87
N GLY A 183 5.27 18.91 -27.66
CA GLY A 183 5.94 20.19 -27.39
C GLY A 183 7.29 20.34 -28.08
N LYS A 184 8.03 19.24 -28.27
CA LYS A 184 9.30 19.22 -29.03
C LYS A 184 9.15 19.32 -30.55
N ARG A 185 7.95 19.09 -31.08
CA ARG A 185 7.65 19.13 -32.53
C ARG A 185 7.09 20.49 -32.99
N ARG A 186 6.92 21.44 -32.06
CA ARG A 186 6.55 22.82 -32.32
C ARG A 186 7.79 23.70 -32.14
#